data_AF-A0A7S4KR89-F1
#
_entry.id   AF-A0A7S4KR89-F1
#
_cell.length_a   1.000
_cell.length_b   1.000
_cell.length_c   1.000
_cell.angle_alpha   90.00
_cell.angle_beta   90.00
_cell.angle_gamma   90.00
#
_symmetry.space_group_name_H-M   'P 1'
#
loop_
_entity.id
_entity.type
_entity.pdbx_description
1 polymer ?
#
loop_
_entity_poly.entity_id
_entity_poly.type
_entity_poly.pdbx_seq_one_letter_code
_entity_poly.pdbx_strand_id
1 'polypeptide(L)'
;EREKQDGSSSPSSSCSKKVAVVVGREADGVSEKMLQNSAKKVYLPMFGFSDSYNVSVACALTMQRLFDIFPDARASLTKQEKNELRPLWYSRLAKTQKQAEEYRRWLITPPEVFSDNGVPGNMEGIDDEDDDEGGEEDA
;
A
#
# COMPACT_ATOMS: atom_id res chain seq x y z
N GLU A 1 -12.24 50.65 -12.83
CA GLU A 1 -11.25 49.80 -13.51
C GLU A 1 -11.53 48.33 -13.22
N ARG A 2 -11.17 47.42 -14.13
CA ARG A 2 -11.27 45.96 -13.91
C ARG A 2 -9.99 45.49 -13.21
N GLU A 3 -10.06 45.13 -11.94
CA GLU A 3 -8.99 44.39 -11.27
C GLU A 3 -9.18 42.89 -11.50
N LYS A 4 -8.18 42.28 -12.13
CA LYS A 4 -8.06 40.85 -12.40
C LYS A 4 -8.06 40.07 -11.08
N GLN A 5 -9.03 39.17 -10.94
CA GLN A 5 -8.87 37.99 -10.11
C GLN A 5 -8.04 36.98 -10.91
N ASP A 6 -6.75 36.86 -10.59
CA ASP A 6 -5.97 35.70 -11.03
C ASP A 6 -6.36 34.51 -10.16
N GLY A 7 -7.28 33.71 -10.72
CA GLY A 7 -7.50 32.34 -10.31
C GLY A 7 -6.27 31.51 -10.65
N SER A 8 -5.56 31.07 -9.61
CA SER A 8 -4.59 29.99 -9.69
C SER A 8 -4.67 29.16 -8.41
N SER A 9 -5.83 28.57 -8.15
CA SER A 9 -5.93 27.45 -7.21
C SER A 9 -5.50 26.18 -7.94
N SER A 10 -4.20 26.01 -8.17
CA SER A 10 -3.63 24.70 -8.46
C SER A 10 -3.85 23.83 -7.22
N PRO A 11 -4.51 22.66 -7.30
CA PRO A 11 -4.54 21.74 -6.18
C PRO A 11 -3.21 21.00 -6.15
N SER A 12 -2.12 21.69 -5.82
CA SER A 12 -0.86 21.04 -5.47
C SER A 12 -0.95 20.54 -4.02
N SER A 13 -1.98 19.75 -3.72
CA SER A 13 -2.00 18.95 -2.50
C SER A 13 -1.19 17.69 -2.79
N SER A 14 0.15 17.82 -2.82
CA SER A 14 1.03 16.68 -2.64
C SER A 14 0.75 16.12 -1.25
N CYS A 15 -0.21 15.20 -1.14
CA CYS A 15 -0.49 14.48 0.10
C CYS A 15 0.61 13.43 0.34
N SER A 16 1.86 13.88 0.46
CA SER A 16 3.01 13.09 0.91
C SER A 16 2.99 12.97 2.44
N LYS A 17 1.84 12.64 3.05
CA LYS A 17 1.75 12.45 4.49
C LYS A 17 1.67 10.97 4.77
N LYS A 18 2.81 10.37 5.11
CA LYS A 18 2.85 9.03 5.72
C LYS A 18 1.93 9.03 6.93
N VAL A 19 0.96 8.11 6.96
CA VAL A 19 0.01 7.98 8.08
C VAL A 19 0.34 6.71 8.85
N ALA A 20 0.37 6.81 10.17
CA ALA A 20 0.40 5.68 11.07
C ALA A 20 -0.91 5.64 11.85
N VAL A 21 -1.61 4.51 11.79
CA VAL A 21 -2.76 4.23 12.64
C VAL A 21 -2.27 3.47 13.86
N VAL A 22 -2.50 4.02 15.04
CA VAL A 22 -2.15 3.37 16.31
C VAL A 22 -3.40 2.78 16.92
N VAL A 23 -3.38 1.48 17.16
CA VAL A 23 -4.46 0.74 17.82
C VAL A 23 -3.96 0.25 19.17
N GLY A 24 -4.84 0.32 20.17
CA GLY A 24 -4.55 -0.01 21.55
C GLY A 24 -4.52 -1.50 21.84
N ARG A 25 -4.20 -1.85 23.09
CA ARG A 25 -4.37 -3.21 23.61
C ARG A 25 -5.83 -3.47 23.96
N GLU A 26 -6.21 -4.74 24.02
CA GLU A 26 -7.58 -5.16 24.35
C GLU A 26 -8.02 -4.72 25.75
N ALA A 27 -7.11 -4.76 26.73
CA ALA A 27 -7.44 -4.42 28.12
C ALA A 27 -7.55 -2.91 28.36
N ASP A 28 -6.55 -2.13 27.92
CA ASP A 28 -6.38 -0.74 28.35
C ASP A 28 -6.49 0.27 27.20
N GLY A 29 -6.75 -0.19 25.97
CA GLY A 29 -6.80 0.68 24.79
C GLY A 29 -5.45 1.31 24.46
N VAL A 30 -5.50 2.53 23.91
CA VAL A 30 -4.33 3.29 23.46
C VAL A 30 -3.74 4.04 24.66
N SER A 31 -2.42 4.01 24.82
CA SER A 31 -1.77 4.69 25.93
C SER A 31 -1.92 6.22 25.84
N GLU A 32 -2.00 6.87 27.00
CA GLU A 32 -2.11 8.33 27.08
C GLU A 32 -0.97 9.05 26.35
N LYS A 33 0.25 8.50 26.43
CA LYS A 33 1.41 9.01 25.69
C LYS A 33 1.17 9.02 24.18
N MET A 34 0.57 7.95 23.63
CA MET A 34 0.26 7.89 22.19
C MET A 34 -0.86 8.84 21.81
N LEU A 35 -1.88 8.99 22.67
CA LEU A 35 -2.97 9.94 22.46
C LEU A 35 -2.47 11.40 22.45
N GLN A 36 -1.54 11.75 23.33
CA GLN A 36 -0.96 13.10 23.40
C GLN A 36 -0.08 13.44 22.20
N ASN A 37 0.62 12.45 21.64
CA ASN A 37 1.47 12.63 20.46
C ASN A 37 0.72 12.44 19.13
N SER A 38 -0.59 12.16 19.18
CA SER A 38 -1.40 11.95 17.98
C SER A 38 -1.90 13.26 17.39
N ALA A 39 -1.83 13.40 16.06
CA ALA A 39 -2.40 14.56 15.36
C ALA A 39 -3.93 14.51 15.28
N LYS A 40 -4.51 13.30 15.24
CA LYS A 40 -5.95 13.07 15.18
C LYS A 40 -6.31 11.83 16.00
N LYS A 41 -7.47 11.89 16.63
CA LYS A 41 -8.11 10.79 17.35
C LYS A 41 -9.39 10.43 16.59
N VAL A 42 -9.53 9.15 16.24
CA VAL A 42 -10.67 8.65 15.45
C VAL A 42 -11.38 7.56 16.25
N TYR A 43 -12.69 7.47 16.07
CA TYR A 43 -13.54 6.51 16.76
C TYR A 43 -14.41 5.80 15.74
N LEU A 44 -14.57 4.48 15.91
CA LEU A 44 -15.56 3.73 15.14
C LEU A 44 -16.94 3.95 15.78
N PRO A 45 -17.98 4.28 14.99
CA PRO A 45 -19.32 4.44 15.54
C PRO A 45 -19.80 3.09 16.08
N MET A 46 -20.27 3.09 17.33
CA MET A 46 -20.85 1.92 17.98
C MET A 46 -22.29 2.25 18.36
N PHE A 47 -23.18 1.30 18.09
CA PHE A 47 -24.59 1.38 18.45
C PHE A 47 -24.94 0.14 19.29
N GLY A 48 -25.52 0.35 20.48
CA GLY A 48 -25.89 -0.72 21.40
C GLY A 48 -25.09 -0.70 22.69
N PHE A 49 -25.06 -1.84 23.39
CA PHE A 49 -24.48 -1.98 24.74
C PHE A 49 -22.97 -2.31 24.75
N SER A 50 -22.34 -2.40 23.57
CA SER A 50 -20.92 -2.73 23.48
C SER A 50 -20.07 -1.47 23.56
N ASP A 51 -19.12 -1.47 24.48
CA ASP A 51 -18.21 -0.34 24.71
C ASP A 51 -16.97 -0.37 23.80
N SER A 52 -16.72 -1.47 23.07
CA SER A 52 -15.59 -1.59 22.14
C SER A 52 -15.74 -2.75 21.15
N TYR A 53 -15.08 -2.61 19.99
CA TYR A 53 -14.84 -3.73 19.08
C TYR A 53 -13.61 -4.53 19.52
N ASN A 54 -13.57 -5.80 19.14
CA ASN A 54 -12.32 -6.57 19.17
C ASN A 54 -11.24 -5.83 18.35
N VAL A 55 -10.00 -5.82 18.84
CA VAL A 55 -8.89 -5.07 18.22
C VAL A 55 -8.70 -5.45 16.75
N SER A 56 -8.80 -6.73 16.40
CA SER A 56 -8.67 -7.18 15.00
C SER A 56 -9.80 -6.65 14.12
N VAL A 57 -11.04 -6.63 14.63
CA VAL A 57 -12.22 -6.10 13.93
C VAL A 57 -12.10 -4.59 13.74
N ALA A 58 -11.67 -3.88 14.79
CA ALA A 58 -11.43 -2.44 14.71
C ALA A 58 -10.35 -2.09 13.67
N CYS A 59 -9.24 -2.84 13.63
CA CYS A 59 -8.20 -2.70 12.62
C CYS A 59 -8.75 -2.92 11.21
N ALA A 60 -9.50 -4.01 11.00
CA ALA A 60 -10.06 -4.35 9.70
C ALA A 60 -11.02 -3.26 9.18
N LEU A 61 -11.97 -2.79 10.02
CA LEU A 61 -12.90 -1.73 9.67
C LEU A 61 -12.17 -0.41 9.36
N THR A 62 -11.15 -0.09 10.14
CA THR A 62 -10.35 1.12 9.93
C THR A 62 -9.58 1.06 8.62
N MET A 63 -8.90 -0.05 8.33
CA MET A 63 -8.16 -0.23 7.06
C MET A 63 -9.09 -0.23 5.86
N GLN A 64 -10.22 -0.93 5.94
CA GLN A 64 -11.22 -0.92 4.87
C GLN A 64 -11.68 0.50 4.57
N ARG A 65 -12.02 1.27 5.61
CA ARG A 65 -12.47 2.65 5.44
C ARG A 65 -11.37 3.55 4.84
N LEU A 66 -10.11 3.32 5.21
CA LEU A 66 -8.99 4.04 4.62
C LEU A 66 -8.84 3.72 3.13
N PHE A 67 -8.99 2.47 2.72
CA PHE A 67 -8.92 2.09 1.32
C PHE A 67 -10.13 2.57 0.50
N ASP A 68 -11.31 2.69 1.12
CA ASP A 68 -12.48 3.29 0.45
C ASP A 68 -12.27 4.78 0.15
N ILE A 69 -11.57 5.49 1.05
CA ILE A 69 -11.28 6.93 0.90
C ILE A 69 -10.04 7.15 0.02
N PHE A 70 -9.06 6.26 0.12
CA PHE A 70 -7.79 6.32 -0.60
C PHE A 70 -7.54 5.00 -1.34
N PRO A 71 -8.16 4.79 -2.52
CA PRO A 71 -7.97 3.57 -3.31
C PRO A 71 -6.50 3.34 -3.68
N ASP A 72 -5.78 4.43 -4.00
CA ASP A 72 -4.36 4.41 -4.39
C ASP A 72 -3.41 4.10 -3.24
N ALA A 73 -3.89 4.04 -1.99
CA ALA A 73 -3.07 3.62 -0.85
C ALA A 73 -2.75 2.12 -0.88
N ARG A 74 -3.35 1.35 -1.80
CA ARG A 74 -3.06 -0.07 -2.01
C ARG A 74 -1.76 -0.23 -2.81
N ALA A 75 -0.92 -1.19 -2.40
CA ALA A 75 0.22 -1.68 -3.16
C ALA A 75 1.31 -0.65 -3.53
N SER A 76 1.81 0.10 -2.55
CA SER A 76 2.80 1.17 -2.76
C SER A 76 4.25 0.74 -3.03
N LEU A 77 4.55 -0.56 -3.22
CA LEU A 77 5.94 -1.03 -3.39
C LEU A 77 6.32 -1.14 -4.87
N THR A 78 7.44 -0.51 -5.21
CA THR A 78 8.07 -0.59 -6.53
C THR A 78 8.59 -2.01 -6.82
N LYS A 79 8.87 -2.30 -8.10
CA LYS A 79 9.47 -3.58 -8.52
C LYS A 79 10.82 -3.81 -7.83
N GLN A 80 11.61 -2.74 -7.65
CA GLN A 80 12.90 -2.79 -6.96
C GLN A 80 12.75 -3.14 -5.47
N GLU A 81 11.89 -2.43 -4.73
CA GLU A 81 11.66 -2.72 -3.30
C GLU A 81 11.13 -4.14 -3.09
N LYS A 82 10.26 -4.62 -4.00
CA LYS A 82 9.79 -6.01 -3.99
C LYS A 82 10.96 -6.98 -4.19
N ASN A 83 11.86 -6.71 -5.14
CA ASN A 83 13.04 -7.54 -5.39
C ASN A 83 13.99 -7.59 -4.18
N GLU A 84 14.15 -6.47 -3.46
CA GLU A 84 14.98 -6.39 -2.25
C GLU A 84 14.35 -7.14 -1.06
N LEU A 85 13.01 -7.11 -0.92
CA LEU A 85 12.31 -7.79 0.16
C LEU A 85 12.17 -9.30 -0.07
N ARG A 86 11.99 -9.76 -1.32
CA ARG A 86 11.83 -11.20 -1.64
C ARG A 86 12.88 -12.12 -1.00
N PRO A 87 14.21 -11.89 -1.09
CA PRO A 87 15.20 -12.78 -0.47
C PRO A 87 15.07 -12.83 1.06
N LEU A 88 14.72 -11.71 1.71
CA LEU A 88 14.49 -11.66 3.16
C LEU A 88 13.26 -12.48 3.56
N TRP A 89 12.19 -12.39 2.77
CA TRP A 89 10.95 -13.13 3.06
C TRP A 89 11.09 -14.61 2.75
N TYR A 90 11.65 -14.96 1.60
CA TYR A 90 11.85 -16.34 1.19
C TYR A 90 12.74 -17.12 2.16
N SER A 91 13.83 -16.53 2.64
CA SER A 91 14.66 -17.17 3.66
C SER A 91 13.92 -17.42 4.98
N ARG A 92 13.00 -16.53 5.38
CA ARG A 92 12.19 -16.66 6.61
C ARG A 92 11.00 -17.61 6.46
N LEU A 93 10.43 -17.70 5.26
CA LEU A 93 9.26 -18.53 4.97
C LEU A 93 9.63 -20.00 4.69
N ALA A 94 10.86 -20.26 4.23
CA ALA A 94 11.31 -21.61 3.95
C ALA A 94 11.44 -22.41 5.25
N LYS A 95 10.56 -23.42 5.43
CA LYS A 95 10.60 -24.32 6.58
C LYS A 95 11.38 -25.61 6.29
N THR A 96 11.60 -25.91 5.02
CA THR A 96 12.26 -27.12 4.54
C THR A 96 13.32 -26.79 3.49
N GLN A 97 14.29 -27.68 3.33
CA GLN A 97 15.35 -27.53 2.33
C GLN A 97 14.79 -27.43 0.91
N LYS A 98 13.76 -28.24 0.59
CA LYS A 98 13.07 -28.21 -0.70
C LYS A 98 12.44 -26.85 -1.00
N GLN A 99 11.75 -26.26 -0.02
CA GLN A 99 11.17 -24.92 -0.15
C GLN A 99 12.25 -23.83 -0.29
N ALA A 100 13.37 -23.96 0.41
CA ALA A 100 14.47 -23.00 0.29
C ALA A 100 15.06 -22.99 -1.13
N GLU A 101 15.21 -24.16 -1.75
CA GLU A 101 15.67 -24.29 -3.14
C GLU A 101 14.65 -23.73 -4.14
N GLU A 102 13.37 -24.02 -3.93
CA GLU A 102 12.28 -23.49 -4.75
C GLU A 102 12.22 -21.96 -4.69
N TYR A 103 12.28 -21.37 -3.49
CA TYR A 103 12.23 -19.92 -3.34
C TYR A 103 13.49 -19.22 -3.85
N ARG A 104 14.66 -19.87 -3.82
CA ARG A 104 15.87 -19.37 -4.48
C ARG A 104 15.68 -19.27 -5.98
N ARG A 105 15.00 -20.23 -6.60
CA ARG A 105 14.63 -20.16 -8.03
C ARG A 105 13.69 -18.98 -8.30
N TRP A 106 12.76 -18.70 -7.39
CA TRP A 106 11.85 -17.56 -7.50
C TRP A 106 12.51 -16.18 -7.36
N LEU A 107 13.77 -16.10 -6.93
CA LEU A 107 14.52 -14.83 -6.99
C LEU A 107 14.84 -14.41 -8.42
N ILE A 108 15.04 -15.39 -9.31
CA ILE A 108 15.34 -15.15 -10.73
C ILE A 108 14.03 -15.04 -11.53
N THR A 109 13.07 -15.93 -11.23
CA THR A 109 11.76 -15.96 -11.91
C THR A 109 10.66 -16.02 -10.85
N PRO A 110 10.19 -14.85 -10.35
CA PRO A 110 9.15 -14.83 -9.34
C PRO A 110 7.84 -15.37 -9.92
N PRO A 111 7.02 -16.10 -9.13
CA PRO A 111 5.71 -16.53 -9.56
C PRO A 111 4.81 -15.32 -9.81
N GLU A 112 3.82 -15.49 -10.70
CA GLU A 112 2.84 -14.45 -10.98
C GLU A 112 2.09 -14.03 -9.72
N VAL A 113 1.79 -12.74 -9.63
CA VAL A 113 0.98 -12.22 -8.54
C VAL A 113 -0.45 -12.71 -8.73
N PHE A 114 -1.01 -13.31 -7.67
CA PHE A 114 -2.45 -13.54 -7.63
C PHE A 114 -3.14 -12.17 -7.52
N SER A 115 -4.12 -11.91 -8.38
CA SER A 115 -5.04 -10.79 -8.22
C SER A 115 -5.83 -10.95 -6.92
N ASP A 116 -6.43 -9.86 -6.43
CA ASP A 116 -7.28 -9.85 -5.22
C ASP A 116 -8.39 -10.91 -5.26
N ASN A 117 -8.75 -11.40 -6.46
CA ASN A 117 -9.75 -12.45 -6.69
C ASN A 117 -9.17 -13.87 -6.72
N GLY A 118 -7.88 -14.07 -6.39
CA GLY A 118 -7.21 -15.37 -6.46
C GLY A 118 -6.93 -15.87 -7.88
N VAL A 119 -7.22 -15.07 -8.91
CA VAL A 119 -6.92 -15.35 -10.31
C VAL A 119 -5.51 -14.80 -10.62
N PRO A 120 -4.61 -15.50 -11.33
CA PRO A 120 -3.36 -14.89 -11.78
C PRO A 120 -3.65 -13.57 -12.50
N GLY A 121 -2.99 -12.50 -12.06
CA GLY A 121 -3.24 -11.17 -12.60
C GLY A 121 -2.72 -11.05 -14.02
N ASN A 122 -3.61 -11.22 -15.00
CA ASN A 122 -3.33 -10.87 -16.39
C ASN A 122 -3.16 -9.35 -16.47
N MET A 123 -1.92 -8.87 -16.42
CA MET A 123 -1.58 -7.51 -16.84
C MET A 123 -1.24 -7.57 -18.32
N GLU A 124 -2.26 -7.84 -19.15
CA GLU A 124 -2.16 -7.58 -20.58
C GLU A 124 -2.29 -6.08 -20.82
N GLY A 125 -1.34 -5.51 -21.57
CA GLY A 125 -1.52 -4.27 -22.30
C GLY A 125 -1.12 -2.98 -21.61
N ILE A 126 0.17 -2.84 -21.26
CA ILE A 126 0.90 -1.62 -21.61
C ILE A 126 2.14 -2.13 -22.33
N ASP A 127 1.98 -2.30 -23.64
CA ASP A 127 3.10 -2.31 -24.56
C ASP A 127 3.72 -0.91 -24.47
N ASP A 128 4.93 -0.82 -23.91
CA ASP A 128 5.81 0.30 -24.22
C ASP A 128 6.19 0.09 -25.70
N GLU A 129 5.39 0.69 -26.59
CA GLU A 129 5.86 1.11 -27.91
C GLU A 129 7.01 2.10 -27.67
N ASP A 130 8.23 1.58 -27.53
CA ASP A 130 9.42 2.39 -27.77
C ASP A 130 9.50 2.62 -29.28
N ASP A 131 8.90 3.74 -29.69
CA ASP A 131 9.28 4.52 -30.86
C ASP A 131 10.81 4.68 -30.89
N ASP A 132 11.48 4.01 -31.82
CA ASP A 132 12.79 4.42 -32.32
C ASP A 132 12.74 4.46 -33.86
N GLU A 133 11.97 5.41 -34.37
CA GLU A 133 12.21 6.02 -35.69
C GLU A 133 13.37 7.02 -35.55
N GLY A 134 14.50 6.76 -36.20
CA GLY A 134 15.60 7.73 -36.26
C GLY A 134 16.84 7.21 -36.96
N GLY A 135 16.83 7.23 -38.29
CA GLY A 135 17.85 6.59 -39.14
C GLY A 135 19.26 7.18 -39.11
N GLU A 136 20.18 6.43 -39.70
CA GLU A 136 21.30 6.95 -40.51
C GLU A 136 21.77 5.83 -41.45
N GLU A 137 21.20 5.80 -42.66
CA GLU A 137 21.92 5.39 -43.85
C GLU A 137 22.73 6.61 -44.32
N ASP A 138 24.03 6.47 -44.53
CA ASP A 138 24.67 6.88 -45.79
C ASP A 138 26.19 6.63 -45.80
N ALA A 139 26.62 5.99 -46.90
CA ALA A 139 27.95 5.93 -47.55
C ALA A 139 29.12 5.17 -46.91
#